data_AF-A0A6A5L0D1-F1
#
_entry.id   AF-A0A6A5L0D1-F1
#
_cell.length_a   1.000
_cell.length_b   1.000
_cell.length_c   1.000
_cell.angle_alpha   90.00
_cell.angle_beta   90.00
_cell.angle_gamma   90.00
#
_symmetry.space_group_name_H-M   'P 1'
#
loop_
_entity.id
_entity.type
_entity.pdbx_description
1 polymer ?
#
loop_
_entity_poly.entity_id
_entity_poly.type
_entity_poly.pdbx_seq_one_letter_code
_entity_poly.pdbx_strand_id
1 'polypeptide(L)'
;MADSATEEYKIQVISGRYIRSSILVDYVESRKDEFGAQWKLKLARDNRISFTALRHLTKDELDKLQEESQSARTPNQGLFVD
;
A
#
# COMPACT_ATOMS: atom_id res chain seq x y z
N MET A 1 -13.67 -9.47 32.63
CA MET A 1 -13.11 -10.12 31.43
C MET A 1 -12.45 -9.02 30.62
N ALA A 2 -11.13 -8.92 30.66
CA ALA A 2 -10.37 -7.96 29.87
C ALA A 2 -9.88 -8.68 28.61
N ASP A 3 -10.70 -8.70 27.57
CA ASP A 3 -10.21 -9.00 26.23
C ASP A 3 -9.54 -7.71 25.75
N SER A 4 -8.30 -7.52 26.21
CA SER A 4 -7.43 -6.50 25.64
C SER A 4 -7.24 -6.90 24.18
N ALA A 5 -8.06 -6.32 23.31
CA ALA A 5 -7.86 -6.28 21.88
C ALA A 5 -6.50 -5.63 21.65
N THR A 6 -5.46 -6.45 21.77
CA THR A 6 -4.10 -6.07 21.52
C THR A 6 -4.09 -5.89 20.02
N GLU A 7 -4.15 -4.64 19.60
CA GLU A 7 -4.06 -4.23 18.22
C GLU A 7 -2.73 -4.75 17.65
N GLU A 8 -2.72 -6.01 17.20
CA GLU A 8 -1.53 -6.69 16.71
C GLU A 8 -1.26 -6.20 15.30
N TYR A 9 -0.39 -5.19 15.21
CA TYR A 9 0.14 -4.74 13.93
C TYR A 9 0.98 -5.85 13.31
N LYS A 10 0.49 -6.36 12.17
CA LYS A 10 1.15 -7.41 11.41
C LYS A 10 2.05 -6.80 10.35
N ILE A 11 3.22 -7.40 10.16
CA ILE A 11 4.19 -6.96 9.17
C ILE A 11 4.04 -7.84 7.92
N GLN A 12 3.65 -7.22 6.83
CA GLN A 12 3.60 -7.83 5.51
C GLN A 12 4.78 -7.34 4.66
N VAL A 13 5.55 -8.27 4.11
CA VAL A 13 6.62 -7.94 3.16
C VAL A 13 6.09 -8.14 1.75
N ILE A 14 5.96 -7.04 1.01
CA ILE A 14 5.59 -7.00 -0.40
C ILE A 14 6.90 -6.99 -1.19
N SER A 15 7.12 -8.01 -2.01
CA SER A 15 8.32 -8.13 -2.86
C SER A 15 7.91 -8.46 -4.29
N GLY A 16 8.72 -8.03 -5.27
CA GLY A 16 8.45 -8.28 -6.69
C GLY A 16 7.32 -7.46 -7.31
N ARG A 17 6.75 -6.49 -6.57
CA ARG A 17 5.72 -5.57 -7.04
C ARG A 17 6.21 -4.14 -6.90
N TYR A 18 6.06 -3.35 -7.96
CA TYR A 18 6.33 -1.91 -7.90
C TYR A 18 5.04 -1.18 -7.51
N ILE A 19 4.97 -0.76 -6.25
CA ILE A 19 3.88 0.08 -5.74
C ILE A 19 4.50 1.40 -5.29
N ARG A 20 3.99 2.51 -5.80
CA ARG A 20 4.43 3.84 -5.37
C ARG A 20 4.02 4.06 -3.92
N SER A 21 4.97 4.54 -3.11
CA SER A 21 4.70 4.90 -1.73
C SER A 21 3.55 5.89 -1.60
N SER A 22 3.45 6.89 -2.48
CA SER A 22 2.35 7.87 -2.45
C SER A 22 0.97 7.24 -2.61
N ILE A 23 0.81 6.28 -3.53
CA ILE A 23 -0.48 5.59 -3.76
C ILE A 23 -0.80 4.68 -2.58
N LEU A 24 0.20 3.98 -2.05
CA LEU A 24 0.01 3.12 -0.87
C LEU A 24 -0.36 3.94 0.36
N VAL A 25 0.31 5.08 0.58
CA VAL A 25 0.01 6.03 1.66
C VAL A 25 -1.42 6.53 1.54
N ASP A 26 -1.82 7.06 0.38
CA ASP A 26 -3.16 7.59 0.13
C ASP A 26 -4.26 6.56 0.38
N TYR A 27 -4.04 5.32 -0.08
CA TYR A 27 -4.95 4.20 0.13
C TYR A 27 -5.12 3.84 1.61
N VAL A 28 -4.01 3.76 2.34
CA VAL A 28 -4.01 3.40 3.77
C VAL A 28 -4.54 4.55 4.61
N GLU A 29 -4.24 5.80 4.28
CA GLU A 29 -4.79 6.98 4.94
C GLU A 29 -6.30 7.08 4.76
N SER A 30 -6.81 6.80 3.55
CA SER A 30 -8.25 6.73 3.26
C SER A 30 -8.97 5.64 4.06
N ARG A 31 -8.23 4.66 4.58
CA ARG A 31 -8.74 3.51 5.33
C ARG A 31 -8.02 3.34 6.67
N LYS A 32 -7.60 4.44 7.29
CA LYS A 32 -6.82 4.42 8.54
C LYS A 32 -7.52 3.65 9.67
N ASP A 33 -8.86 3.64 9.66
CA ASP A 33 -9.68 2.90 10.62
C ASP A 33 -9.57 1.37 10.45
N GLU A 34 -9.29 0.88 9.24
CA GLU A 34 -9.09 -0.56 8.97
C GLU A 34 -7.64 -1.01 9.17
N PHE A 35 -6.67 -0.16 8.82
CA PHE A 35 -5.24 -0.49 8.89
C PHE A 35 -4.58 -0.09 10.21
N GLY A 36 -5.27 0.71 11.03
CA GLY A 36 -4.80 1.24 12.29
C GLY A 36 -4.08 2.57 12.12
N ALA A 37 -4.28 3.48 13.07
CA ALA A 37 -3.66 4.80 13.05
C ALA A 37 -2.13 4.77 13.14
N GLN A 38 -1.52 3.66 13.60
CA GLN A 38 -0.06 3.51 13.73
C GLN A 38 0.58 2.69 12.61
N TRP A 39 -0.06 2.64 11.43
CA TRP A 39 0.50 1.95 10.28
C TRP A 39 1.89 2.52 9.91
N LYS A 40 2.76 1.66 9.38
CA LYS A 40 4.11 2.05 8.93
C LYS A 40 4.44 1.40 7.60
N LEU A 41 5.03 2.20 6.71
CA LEU A 41 5.61 1.72 5.47
C LEU A 41 7.13 1.94 5.49
N LYS A 42 7.87 0.89 5.18
CA LYS A 42 9.33 0.94 5.06
C LYS A 42 9.75 0.37 3.70
N LEU A 43 10.34 1.23 2.87
CA LEU A 43 10.97 0.82 1.62
C LEU A 43 12.37 0.28 1.92
N ALA A 44 12.60 -0.98 1.55
CA ALA A 44 13.92 -1.57 1.55
C ALA A 44 14.60 -1.31 0.19
N ARG A 45 15.94 -1.24 0.21
CA ARG A 45 16.77 -1.00 -0.99
C ARG A 45 16.60 -2.06 -2.09
N ASP A 46 16.09 -3.24 -1.74
CA ASP A 46 15.90 -4.39 -2.64
C ASP A 46 14.52 -4.40 -3.34
N ASN A 47 13.90 -3.23 -3.53
CA ASN A 47 12.54 -3.12 -4.07
C ASN A 47 11.49 -3.94 -3.27
N ARG A 48 11.72 -4.06 -1.96
CA ARG A 48 10.79 -4.70 -1.01
C ARG A 48 10.14 -3.62 -0.16
N ILE A 49 8.84 -3.73 0.04
CA ILE A 49 8.07 -2.82 0.88
C ILE A 49 7.64 -3.62 2.11
N SER A 50 8.11 -3.20 3.29
CA SER A 50 7.60 -3.72 4.56
C SER A 50 6.45 -2.82 5.00
N PHE A 51 5.26 -3.38 4.98
CA PHE A 51 4.03 -2.72 5.39
C PHE A 51 3.59 -3.28 6.74
N THR A 52 3.44 -2.42 7.74
CA THR A 52 3.04 -2.78 9.10
C THR A 52 1.69 -2.15 9.38
N ALA A 53 0.65 -2.97 9.59
CA ALA A 53 -0.72 -2.53 9.79
C ALA A 53 -1.53 -3.59 10.56
N LEU A 54 -2.69 -3.22 11.09
CA LEU A 54 -3.61 -4.18 11.74
C LEU A 54 -4.09 -5.26 10.77
N ARG A 55 -4.26 -4.88 9.50
CA ARG A 55 -4.72 -5.75 8.43
C ARG A 55 -3.66 -5.85 7.33
N HIS A 56 -3.44 -7.07 6.84
CA HIS A 56 -2.63 -7.30 5.64
C HIS A 56 -3.37 -6.85 4.38
N LEU A 57 -2.64 -6.29 3.43
CA LEU A 57 -3.17 -6.04 2.09
C LEU A 57 -3.41 -7.39 1.42
N THR A 58 -4.60 -7.55 0.86
CA THR A 58 -4.94 -8.73 0.06
C THR A 58 -4.26 -8.66 -1.30
N LYS A 59 -4.16 -9.79 -1.99
CA LYS A 59 -3.56 -9.85 -3.33
C LYS A 59 -4.26 -8.92 -4.31
N ASP A 60 -5.59 -8.80 -4.20
CA ASP A 60 -6.42 -7.94 -5.05
C ASP A 60 -6.11 -6.45 -4.83
N GLU A 61 -6.00 -6.03 -3.57
CA GLU A 61 -5.59 -4.67 -3.19
C GLU A 61 -4.17 -4.37 -3.67
N LEU A 62 -3.24 -5.32 -3.52
CA LEU A 62 -1.88 -5.19 -4.04
C LEU A 62 -1.84 -5.11 -5.57
N ASP A 63 -2.75 -5.77 -6.28
CA ASP A 63 -2.84 -5.71 -7.74
C ASP A 63 -3.37 -4.35 -8.19
N LYS A 64 -4.46 -3.89 -7.55
CA LYS A 64 -5.04 -2.57 -7.79
C LYS A 64 -4.03 -1.45 -7.52
N LEU A 65 -3.36 -1.49 -6.37
CA LEU A 65 -2.33 -0.50 -6.01
C LEU A 65 -1.16 -0.50 -7.00
N GLN A 66 -0.79 -1.68 -7.52
CA GLN A 66 0.23 -1.80 -8.55
C GLN A 66 -0.24 -1.21 -9.87
N GLU A 67 -1.46 -1.50 -10.31
CA GLU A 67 -2.07 -0.95 -11.52
C GLU A 67 -2.20 0.58 -11.44
N GLU A 68 -2.68 1.12 -10.31
CA GLU A 68 -2.77 2.56 -10.07
C GLU A 68 -1.37 3.21 -10.07
N SER A 69 -0.37 2.53 -9.51
CA SER A 69 1.01 2.99 -9.54
C SER A 69 1.61 3.03 -10.96
N GLN A 70 1.18 2.11 -11.83
CA GLN A 70 1.58 2.08 -13.24
C GLN A 70 0.81 3.11 -14.08
N SER A 71 -0.49 3.26 -13.86
CA SER A 71 -1.36 4.23 -14.54
C SER A 71 -1.02 5.68 -14.16
N ALA A 72 -0.65 5.94 -12.90
CA ALA A 72 -0.11 7.23 -12.46
C ALA A 72 1.27 7.57 -13.08
N ARG A 73 1.88 6.63 -13.83
CA ARG A 73 3.12 6.82 -14.58
C ARG A 73 2.87 7.27 -16.03
N THR A 74 1.62 7.31 -16.49
CA THR A 74 1.21 8.00 -17.71
C THR A 74 0.71 9.40 -17.37
N PRO A 75 1.59 10.43 -17.28
CA PRO A 75 1.13 11.77 -17.60
C PRO A 75 0.85 11.74 -19.10
N ASN A 76 -0.42 11.58 -19.47
CA ASN A 76 -0.95 12.04 -20.75
C ASN A 76 0.05 11.93 -21.91
N GLN A 77 0.46 10.71 -22.29
CA GLN A 77 1.34 10.56 -23.43
C GLN A 77 0.49 10.94 -24.65
N GLY A 78 0.81 12.09 -25.23
CA GLY A 78 -0.05 12.86 -26.11
C GLY A 78 -0.76 12.01 -27.15
N LEU A 79 -2.08 12.09 -27.15
CA LEU A 79 -2.88 11.85 -28.33
C LEU A 79 -2.65 13.03 -29.29
N PHE A 80 -1.45 13.12 -29.87
CA PHE A 80 -1.23 13.85 -31.10
C PHE A 80 -1.85 13.02 -32.21
N VAL A 81 -3.02 13.45 -32.67
CA VAL A 81 -3.57 13.11 -33.97
C VAL A 81 -4.02 14.44 -34.58
N ASP A 82 -3.12 15.04 -35.38
CA ASP A 82 -3.46 16.05 -36.39
C ASP A 82 -3.23 15.41 -37.76
#